data_AF-A0A3M5W878-F1
#
_entry.id   AF-A0A3M5W878-F1
#
_cell.length_a   1.000
_cell.length_b   1.000
_cell.length_c   1.000
_cell.angle_alpha   90.00
_cell.angle_beta   90.00
_cell.angle_gamma   90.00
#
_symmetry.space_group_name_H-M   'P 1'
#
loop_
_entity.id
_entity.type
_entity.pdbx_description
1 polymer ?
#
loop_
_entity_poly.entity_id
_entity_poly.type
_entity_poly.pdbx_seq_one_letter_code
_entity_poly.pdbx_strand_id
1 'polypeptide(L)'
;MPHLALIPLVILWFGIDETAKIFLVALGTLFPIYLNTYHGIRNIDPALVEMSRSYGLSGFSLFRHVILPGAMPSILVGVRFALGFMWLTLIVAETISASSGIGYLAMNAREFLQTDIVVLAIVLYAVLGKLADLAARGLERVCLRWHPAYQVSKGGAA
;
A
#
# COMPACT_ATOMS: atom_id res chain seq x y z
N MET A 1 -10.27 -11.80 -2.56
CA MET A 1 -8.99 -11.53 -3.25
C MET A 1 -8.74 -12.59 -4.31
N PRO A 2 -9.32 -12.44 -5.52
CA PRO A 2 -9.16 -13.42 -6.59
C PRO A 2 -7.71 -13.54 -7.09
N HIS A 3 -6.82 -12.58 -6.79
CA HIS A 3 -5.41 -12.64 -7.19
C HIS A 3 -4.63 -13.79 -6.52
N LEU A 4 -5.03 -14.22 -5.32
CA LEU A 4 -4.40 -15.39 -4.68
C LEU A 4 -4.77 -16.70 -5.40
N ALA A 5 -5.91 -16.76 -6.08
CA ALA A 5 -6.27 -17.91 -6.92
C ALA A 5 -5.42 -17.99 -8.19
N LEU A 6 -4.73 -16.90 -8.57
CA LEU A 6 -3.81 -16.86 -9.71
C LEU A 6 -2.42 -17.39 -9.36
N ILE A 7 -2.12 -17.69 -8.08
CA ILE A 7 -0.80 -18.16 -7.64
C ILE A 7 -0.28 -19.33 -8.49
N PRO A 8 -1.04 -20.43 -8.72
CA PRO A 8 -0.56 -21.55 -9.54
C PRO A 8 -0.25 -21.14 -10.99
N LEU A 9 -1.06 -20.25 -11.57
CA LEU A 9 -0.89 -19.76 -12.93
C LEU A 9 0.36 -18.89 -13.04
N VAL A 10 0.60 -18.01 -12.07
CA VAL A 10 1.77 -17.12 -12.04
C VAL A 10 3.05 -17.93 -11.87
N ILE A 11 3.04 -18.96 -11.02
CA ILE A 11 4.18 -19.88 -10.88
C ILE A 11 4.44 -20.63 -12.19
N LEU A 12 3.38 -21.07 -12.87
CA LEU A 12 3.52 -21.80 -14.15
C LEU A 12 4.17 -20.92 -15.24
N TRP A 13 3.86 -19.62 -15.25
CA TRP A 13 4.36 -18.68 -16.25
C TRP A 13 5.75 -18.12 -15.91
N PHE A 14 5.95 -17.70 -14.67
CA PHE A 14 7.15 -16.98 -14.23
C PHE A 14 8.12 -17.84 -13.41
N GLY A 15 7.74 -19.07 -13.08
CA GLY A 15 8.53 -19.95 -12.21
C GLY A 15 8.39 -19.61 -10.72
N ILE A 16 9.26 -20.22 -9.92
CA ILE A 16 9.38 -20.06 -8.46
C ILE A 16 10.39 -18.93 -8.15
N ASP A 17 10.41 -17.90 -8.97
CA ASP A 17 11.36 -16.79 -8.89
C ASP A 17 10.81 -15.58 -8.13
N GLU A 18 11.69 -14.65 -7.77
CA GLU A 18 11.28 -13.40 -7.13
C GLU A 18 10.29 -12.59 -7.97
N THR A 19 10.40 -12.67 -9.30
CA THR A 19 9.51 -12.00 -10.25
C THR A 19 8.04 -12.38 -10.03
N ALA A 20 7.75 -13.66 -9.76
CA ALA A 20 6.39 -14.13 -9.48
C ALA A 20 5.81 -13.50 -8.21
N LYS A 21 6.63 -13.41 -7.15
CA LYS A 21 6.26 -12.78 -5.87
C LYS A 21 5.96 -11.29 -6.07
N ILE A 22 6.83 -10.58 -6.77
CA ILE A 22 6.67 -9.14 -7.07
C ILE A 22 5.40 -8.91 -7.89
N PHE A 23 5.13 -9.73 -8.91
CA PHE A 23 3.96 -9.60 -9.76
C PHE A 23 2.65 -9.79 -8.98
N LEU A 24 2.57 -10.82 -8.12
CA LEU A 24 1.40 -11.07 -7.27
C LEU A 24 1.13 -9.92 -6.30
N VAL A 25 2.19 -9.39 -5.67
CA VAL A 25 2.10 -8.23 -4.78
C VAL A 25 1.66 -6.98 -5.55
N ALA A 26 2.23 -6.72 -6.72
CA ALA A 26 1.85 -5.60 -7.57
C ALA A 26 0.37 -5.68 -7.95
N LEU A 27 -0.12 -6.86 -8.36
CA LEU A 27 -1.51 -7.06 -8.76
C LEU A 27 -2.47 -6.91 -7.57
N GLY A 28 -2.08 -7.40 -6.38
CA GLY A 28 -2.85 -7.26 -5.14
C GLY A 28 -2.92 -5.83 -4.61
N THR A 29 -1.87 -5.02 -4.84
CA THR A 29 -1.80 -3.62 -4.39
C THR A 29 -2.38 -2.62 -5.38
N LEU A 30 -2.43 -2.97 -6.66
CA LEU A 30 -2.96 -2.10 -7.71
C LEU A 30 -4.44 -1.77 -7.48
N PHE A 31 -5.26 -2.74 -7.08
CA PHE A 31 -6.69 -2.55 -6.82
C PHE A 31 -7.00 -1.48 -5.77
N PRO A 32 -6.49 -1.59 -4.52
CA PRO A 32 -6.77 -0.59 -3.50
C PRO A 32 -6.20 0.78 -3.87
N ILE A 33 -5.04 0.86 -4.53
CA ILE A 33 -4.47 2.14 -4.99
C ILE A 33 -5.38 2.79 -6.03
N TYR A 34 -5.81 2.02 -7.05
CA TYR A 34 -6.67 2.51 -8.12
C TYR A 34 -8.01 3.01 -7.57
N LEU A 35 -8.68 2.20 -6.74
CA LEU A 35 -9.98 2.57 -6.19
C LEU A 35 -9.88 3.84 -5.32
N ASN A 36 -8.91 3.91 -4.42
CA ASN A 36 -8.74 5.08 -3.56
C ASN A 36 -8.32 6.33 -4.36
N THR A 37 -7.54 6.17 -5.43
CA THR A 37 -7.18 7.28 -6.32
C THR A 37 -8.41 7.79 -7.07
N TYR A 38 -9.21 6.88 -7.64
CA TYR A 38 -10.45 7.21 -8.34
C TYR A 38 -11.46 7.91 -7.42
N HIS A 39 -11.68 7.36 -6.21
CA HIS A 39 -12.50 8.00 -5.19
C HIS A 39 -11.96 9.37 -4.78
N GLY A 40 -10.64 9.51 -4.67
CA GLY A 40 -9.97 10.77 -4.36
C GLY A 40 -10.24 11.85 -5.38
N ILE A 41 -10.13 11.52 -6.67
CA ILE A 41 -10.40 12.45 -7.77
C ILE A 41 -11.88 12.81 -7.85
N ARG A 42 -12.77 11.85 -7.62
CA ARG A 42 -14.22 12.06 -7.73
C ARG A 42 -14.82 12.85 -6.55
N ASN A 43 -14.20 12.78 -5.38
CA ASN A 43 -14.64 13.50 -4.17
C ASN A 43 -14.10 14.93 -4.07
N ILE A 44 -13.33 15.40 -5.06
CA ILE A 44 -12.89 16.80 -5.09
C ILE A 44 -14.12 17.69 -5.24
N ASP A 45 -14.18 18.76 -4.45
CA ASP A 45 -15.26 19.74 -4.52
C ASP A 45 -15.36 20.34 -5.94
N PRO A 46 -16.51 20.15 -6.63
CA PRO A 46 -16.74 20.74 -7.96
C PRO A 46 -16.55 22.25 -7.98
N ALA A 47 -16.88 22.96 -6.89
CA ALA A 47 -16.70 24.40 -6.78
C ALA A 47 -15.23 24.81 -6.86
N LEU A 48 -14.32 24.00 -6.31
CA LEU A 48 -12.88 24.23 -6.42
C LEU A 48 -12.41 24.15 -7.87
N VAL A 49 -12.93 23.16 -8.62
CA VAL A 49 -12.60 22.95 -10.04
C VAL A 49 -13.17 24.09 -10.89
N GLU A 50 -14.40 24.52 -10.62
CA GLU A 50 -15.06 25.61 -11.35
C GLU A 50 -14.38 26.96 -11.09
N MET A 51 -14.04 27.26 -9.84
CA MET A 51 -13.26 28.45 -9.48
C MET A 51 -11.91 28.46 -10.21
N SER A 52 -11.20 27.33 -10.22
CA SER A 52 -9.93 27.19 -10.92
C SER A 52 -10.03 27.47 -12.42
N ARG A 53 -11.11 27.01 -13.06
CA ARG A 53 -11.40 27.31 -14.46
C ARG A 53 -11.68 28.80 -14.68
N SER A 54 -12.39 29.48 -13.76
CA SER A 54 -12.58 30.94 -13.81
C SER A 54 -11.27 31.72 -13.69
N TYR A 55 -10.25 31.17 -13.00
CA TYR A 55 -8.89 31.71 -12.96
C TYR A 55 -8.04 31.39 -14.21
N GLY A 56 -8.60 30.72 -15.22
CA GLY A 56 -7.90 30.39 -16.47
C GLY A 56 -7.07 29.11 -16.42
N LEU A 57 -7.14 28.32 -15.34
CA LEU A 57 -6.47 27.01 -15.27
C LEU A 57 -7.20 26.00 -16.17
N SER A 58 -6.50 25.46 -17.17
CA SER A 58 -7.02 24.42 -18.05
C SER A 58 -6.03 23.26 -18.25
N GLY A 59 -6.56 22.09 -18.62
CA GLY A 59 -5.79 20.89 -18.95
C GLY A 59 -4.83 20.45 -17.85
N PHE A 60 -3.53 20.39 -18.19
CA PHE A 60 -2.48 19.90 -17.30
C PHE A 60 -2.24 20.79 -16.08
N SER A 61 -2.46 22.11 -16.21
CA SER A 61 -2.26 23.04 -15.08
C SER A 61 -3.33 22.82 -14.01
N LEU A 62 -4.58 22.60 -14.42
CA LEU A 62 -5.69 22.23 -13.53
C LEU A 62 -5.41 20.87 -12.85
N PHE A 63 -4.91 19.89 -13.60
CA PHE A 63 -4.55 18.59 -13.03
C PHE A 63 -3.48 18.71 -11.94
N ARG A 64 -2.38 19.41 -12.22
CA ARG A 64 -1.23 19.49 -11.30
C ARG A 64 -1.50 20.38 -10.08
N HIS A 65 -2.24 21.47 -10.22
CA HIS A 65 -2.44 22.44 -9.14
C HIS A 65 -3.71 22.24 -8.32
N VAL A 66 -4.69 21.49 -8.83
CA VAL A 66 -6.00 21.35 -8.17
C VAL A 66 -6.34 19.89 -7.96
N ILE A 67 -6.36 19.10 -9.04
CA ILE A 67 -6.82 17.71 -8.98
C ILE A 67 -5.83 16.83 -8.20
N LEU A 68 -4.54 16.91 -8.54
CA LEU A 68 -3.49 16.15 -7.88
C LEU A 68 -3.43 16.46 -6.38
N PRO A 69 -3.25 17.72 -5.92
CA PRO A 69 -3.22 18.03 -4.49
C PRO A 69 -4.55 17.75 -3.78
N GLY A 70 -5.70 17.90 -4.46
CA GLY A 70 -7.00 17.55 -3.89
C GLY A 70 -7.20 16.05 -3.68
N ALA A 71 -6.67 15.21 -4.59
CA ALA A 71 -6.76 13.75 -4.50
C ALA A 71 -5.64 13.11 -3.66
N MET A 72 -4.51 13.81 -3.44
CA MET A 72 -3.34 13.32 -2.69
C MET A 72 -3.69 12.66 -1.34
N PRO A 73 -4.56 13.21 -0.48
CA PRO A 73 -4.97 12.56 0.76
C PRO A 73 -5.53 11.15 0.55
N SER A 74 -6.44 11.00 -0.42
CA SER A 74 -7.07 9.73 -0.75
C SER A 74 -6.09 8.75 -1.38
N ILE A 75 -5.19 9.24 -2.24
CA ILE A 75 -4.11 8.41 -2.83
C ILE A 75 -3.24 7.83 -1.71
N LEU A 76 -2.82 8.64 -0.74
CA LEU A 76 -1.99 8.21 0.38
C LEU A 76 -2.70 7.18 1.27
N VAL A 77 -4.00 7.35 1.53
CA VAL A 77 -4.81 6.34 2.20
C VAL A 77 -4.81 5.03 1.41
N GLY A 78 -4.97 5.10 0.08
CA GLY A 78 -4.86 3.96 -0.82
C GLY A 78 -3.53 3.25 -0.75
N VAL A 79 -2.42 4.00 -0.76
CA VAL A 79 -1.06 3.46 -0.60
C VAL A 79 -0.91 2.78 0.75
N ARG A 80 -1.44 3.37 1.83
CA ARG A 80 -1.38 2.75 3.17
C ARG A 80 -2.13 1.43 3.22
N PHE A 81 -3.33 1.37 2.66
CA PHE A 81 -4.07 0.11 2.53
C PHE A 81 -3.27 -0.91 1.70
N ALA A 82 -2.67 -0.46 0.60
CA ALA A 82 -1.86 -1.30 -0.26
C ALA A 82 -0.61 -1.86 0.45
N LEU A 83 0.04 -1.10 1.34
CA LEU A 83 1.17 -1.61 2.14
C LEU A 83 0.76 -2.75 3.08
N GLY A 84 -0.42 -2.65 3.71
CA GLY A 84 -0.98 -3.76 4.49
C GLY A 84 -1.28 -4.99 3.63
N PHE A 85 -1.85 -4.79 2.44
CA PHE A 85 -2.14 -5.86 1.48
C PHE A 85 -0.88 -6.50 0.90
N MET A 86 0.16 -5.70 0.65
CA MET A 86 1.47 -6.16 0.19
C MET A 86 2.03 -7.17 1.20
N TRP A 87 1.99 -6.84 2.49
CA TRP A 87 2.54 -7.68 3.53
C TRP A 87 1.86 -9.05 3.60
N LEU A 88 0.52 -9.07 3.60
CA LEU A 88 -0.27 -10.31 3.61
C LEU A 88 -0.01 -11.15 2.36
N THR A 89 0.03 -10.51 1.19
CA THR A 89 0.25 -11.20 -0.09
C THR A 89 1.67 -11.74 -0.18
N LEU A 90 2.68 -11.00 0.31
CA LEU A 90 4.07 -11.42 0.34
C LEU A 90 4.25 -12.66 1.23
N ILE A 91 3.71 -12.65 2.45
CA ILE A 91 3.80 -13.80 3.36
C ILE A 91 3.16 -15.05 2.73
N VAL A 92 1.96 -14.91 2.14
CA VAL A 92 1.27 -16.03 1.48
C VAL A 92 2.08 -16.54 0.28
N ALA A 93 2.60 -15.65 -0.54
CA ALA A 93 3.42 -16.00 -1.71
C ALA A 93 4.72 -16.70 -1.30
N GLU A 94 5.40 -16.22 -0.24
CA GLU A 94 6.61 -16.84 0.29
C GLU A 94 6.34 -18.20 0.95
N THR A 95 5.13 -18.43 1.47
CA THR A 95 4.80 -19.73 2.09
C THR A 95 4.51 -20.82 1.06
N ILE A 96 3.96 -20.45 -0.11
CA ILE A 96 3.53 -21.41 -1.13
C ILE A 96 4.64 -21.70 -2.15
N SER A 97 5.46 -20.69 -2.47
CA SER A 97 6.33 -20.73 -3.65
C SER A 97 7.71 -20.13 -3.39
N ALA A 98 8.26 -20.22 -2.18
CA ALA A 98 9.64 -19.81 -1.96
C ALA A 98 10.57 -21.03 -1.90
N SER A 99 11.65 -20.97 -2.67
CA SER A 99 12.87 -21.75 -2.47
C SER A 99 13.88 -21.01 -1.57
N SER A 100 13.63 -19.73 -1.28
CA SER A 100 14.43 -18.86 -0.39
C SER A 100 13.57 -17.72 0.18
N GLY A 101 13.82 -17.33 1.43
CA GLY A 101 13.10 -16.27 2.13
C GLY A 101 12.78 -16.61 3.59
N ILE A 102 12.27 -15.63 4.34
CA ILE A 102 11.92 -15.79 5.76
C ILE A 102 10.74 -16.78 5.89
N GLY A 103 9.79 -16.74 4.95
CA GLY A 103 8.64 -17.64 4.91
C GLY A 103 9.05 -19.09 4.63
N TYR A 104 9.99 -19.30 3.72
CA TYR A 104 10.60 -20.61 3.48
C TYR A 104 11.32 -21.14 4.72
N LEU A 105 12.13 -20.28 5.38
CA LEU A 105 12.88 -20.65 6.58
C LEU A 105 11.96 -21.01 7.75
N ALA A 106 10.86 -20.26 7.94
CA ALA A 106 9.83 -20.59 8.92
C ALA A 106 9.15 -21.93 8.60
N MET A 107 8.87 -22.20 7.32
CA MET A 107 8.19 -23.41 6.89
C MET A 107 9.06 -24.66 7.07
N ASN A 108 10.34 -24.55 6.70
CA ASN A 108 11.34 -25.59 6.90
C ASN A 108 11.55 -25.85 8.40
N ALA A 109 11.74 -24.81 9.21
CA ALA A 109 11.83 -24.96 10.67
C ALA A 109 10.59 -25.63 11.30
N ARG A 110 9.40 -25.32 10.78
CA ARG A 110 8.14 -25.97 11.21
C ARG A 110 8.14 -27.46 10.88
N GLU A 111 8.64 -27.85 9.73
CA GLU A 111 8.74 -29.26 9.30
C GLU A 111 9.70 -30.06 10.20
N PHE A 112 10.79 -29.44 10.64
CA PHE A 112 11.73 -30.02 11.61
C PHE A 112 11.35 -29.80 13.09
N LEU A 113 10.14 -29.29 13.37
CA LEU A 113 9.65 -28.96 14.73
C LEU A 113 10.58 -28.02 15.54
N GLN A 114 11.43 -27.25 14.86
CA GLN A 114 12.34 -26.28 15.45
C GLN A 114 11.60 -25.00 15.82
N THR A 115 10.90 -25.08 16.95
CA THR A 115 10.01 -24.00 17.43
C THR A 115 10.77 -22.69 17.65
N ASP A 116 12.02 -22.75 18.07
CA ASP A 116 12.88 -21.57 18.28
C ASP A 116 13.03 -20.73 16.99
N ILE A 117 13.24 -21.40 15.85
CA ILE A 117 13.43 -20.74 14.56
C ILE A 117 12.09 -20.23 14.01
N VAL A 118 10.99 -20.97 14.22
CA VAL A 118 9.64 -20.51 13.85
C VAL A 118 9.28 -19.23 14.60
N VAL A 119 9.54 -19.18 15.91
CA VAL A 119 9.30 -17.99 16.73
C VAL A 119 10.17 -16.83 16.27
N LEU A 120 11.46 -17.06 16.00
CA LEU A 120 12.36 -16.04 15.45
C LEU A 120 11.84 -15.45 14.13
N ALA A 121 11.35 -16.30 13.22
CA ALA A 121 10.79 -15.85 11.95
C ALA A 121 9.52 -14.99 12.14
N ILE A 122 8.64 -15.37 13.07
CA ILE A 122 7.46 -14.57 13.43
C ILE A 122 7.88 -13.19 13.98
N VAL A 123 8.88 -13.15 14.86
CA VAL A 123 9.41 -11.89 15.41
C VAL A 123 10.00 -11.03 14.31
N LEU A 124 10.78 -11.60 13.39
CA LEU A 124 11.32 -10.89 12.23
C LEU A 124 10.21 -10.28 11.36
N TYR A 125 9.15 -11.03 11.05
CA TYR A 125 8.00 -10.50 10.32
C TYR A 125 7.27 -9.40 11.10
N ALA A 126 7.14 -9.53 12.43
CA ALA A 126 6.52 -8.50 13.26
C ALA A 126 7.34 -7.19 13.23
N VAL A 127 8.67 -7.28 13.30
CA VAL A 127 9.58 -6.12 13.23
C VAL A 127 9.53 -5.48 11.85
N LEU A 128 9.63 -6.26 10.77
CA LEU A 128 9.58 -5.74 9.41
C LEU A 128 8.21 -5.09 9.11
N GLY A 129 7.11 -5.72 9.55
CA GLY A 129 5.78 -5.16 9.43
C GLY A 129 5.63 -3.85 10.20
N LYS A 130 6.20 -3.76 11.41
CA LYS A 130 6.24 -2.50 12.18
C LYS A 130 7.07 -1.42 11.51
N LEU A 131 8.23 -1.76 10.94
CA LEU A 131 9.07 -0.82 10.21
C LEU A 131 8.37 -0.29 8.95
N ALA A 132 7.72 -1.17 8.19
CA ALA A 132 6.93 -0.78 7.02
C ALA A 132 5.75 0.11 7.40
N ASP A 133 5.03 -0.21 8.47
CA ASP A 133 3.93 0.62 8.99
C ASP A 133 4.42 2.00 9.47
N LEU A 134 5.59 2.05 10.14
CA LEU A 134 6.22 3.31 10.54
C LEU A 134 6.66 4.14 9.33
N ALA A 135 7.25 3.50 8.32
CA ALA A 135 7.64 4.16 7.07
C ALA A 135 6.41 4.71 6.33
N ALA A 136 5.31 3.94 6.28
CA ALA A 136 4.03 4.36 5.72
C ALA A 136 3.49 5.62 6.42
N ARG A 137 3.44 5.59 7.76
CA ARG A 137 3.00 6.74 8.58
C ARG A 137 3.92 7.94 8.44
N GLY A 138 5.22 7.71 8.27
CA GLY A 138 6.21 8.76 8.01
C GLY A 138 5.94 9.45 6.67
N LEU A 139 5.72 8.66 5.61
CA LEU A 139 5.39 9.17 4.28
C LEU A 139 4.04 9.91 4.28
N GLU A 140 3.04 9.38 4.98
CA GLU A 140 1.74 10.03 5.19
C GLU A 140 1.92 11.41 5.84
N ARG A 141 2.68 11.51 6.95
CA ARG A 141 2.93 12.81 7.62
C ARG A 141 3.69 13.80 6.75
N VAL A 142 4.68 13.37 5.98
CA VAL A 142 5.45 14.27 5.12
C VAL A 142 4.59 14.82 3.97
N CYS A 143 3.79 13.97 3.33
CA CYS A 143 2.95 14.37 2.20
C CYS A 143 1.66 15.12 2.62
N LEU A 144 1.11 14.85 3.80
CA LEU A 144 -0.10 15.51 4.31
C LEU A 144 0.16 16.68 5.26
N ARG A 145 1.42 17.10 5.45
CA ARG A 145 1.79 18.26 6.29
C ARG A 145 1.06 19.56 5.92
N TRP A 146 0.49 19.64 4.71
CA TRP A 146 -0.19 20.82 4.19
C TRP A 146 -1.73 20.75 4.27
N HIS A 147 -2.34 19.61 4.62
CA HIS A 147 -3.81 19.47 4.62
C HIS A 147 -4.44 19.87 5.98
N PRO A 148 -5.38 20.85 6.01
CA PRO A 148 -5.96 21.38 7.26
C PRO A 148 -6.68 20.36 8.15
N ALA A 149 -7.15 19.24 7.60
CA ALA A 149 -7.86 18.21 8.38
C ALA A 149 -6.97 17.47 9.41
N TYR A 150 -5.65 17.59 9.31
CA TYR A 150 -4.69 17.03 10.28
C TYR A 150 -4.10 18.07 11.24
N GLN A 151 -4.48 19.36 11.09
CA GLN A 151 -4.22 20.33 12.14
C GLN A 151 -5.22 20.04 13.26
N VAL A 152 -4.73 19.38 14.31
CA VAL A 152 -5.42 19.28 15.59
C VAL A 152 -5.98 20.66 15.91
N SER A 153 -7.31 20.77 15.95
CA SER A 153 -8.02 21.99 16.33
C SER A 153 -7.44 22.51 17.66
N LYS A 154 -6.56 23.51 17.57
CA LYS A 154 -6.27 24.42 18.68
C LYS A 154 -7.31 25.52 18.57
N GLY A 155 -8.46 25.34 19.21
CA GLY A 155 -9.52 26.34 19.13
C GLY A 155 -10.78 26.02 19.92
N GLY A 156 -10.63 25.48 21.13
CA GLY A 156 -11.70 25.38 22.11
C GLY A 156 -11.26 26.02 23.43
N ALA A 157 -11.24 27.35 23.48
CA ALA A 157 -11.22 28.14 24.71
C ALA A 157 -11.42 29.62 24.36
N ALA A 158 -12.68 30.06 24.35
CA ALA A 158 -13.08 31.44 24.62
C ALA A 158 -14.45 31.39 25.28
#